data_AF-A0A2V1JZM3-F1
#
_entry.id   AF-A0A2V1JZM3-F1
#
_cell.length_a   1.000
_cell.length_b   1.000
_cell.length_c   1.000
_cell.angle_alpha   90.00
_cell.angle_beta   90.00
_cell.angle_gamma   90.00
#
_symmetry.space_group_name_H-M   'P 1'
#
loop_
_entity.id
_entity.type
_entity.pdbx_description
1 polymer ?
#
loop_
_entity_poly.entity_id
_entity_poly.type
_entity_poly.pdbx_seq_one_letter_code
_entity_poly.pdbx_strand_id
1 'polypeptide(L)'
;MQSTPIWQLGKSESGITDSERYLGVLARKAFLSFWSFQNPFTDESGGRELCDLLVVFGNDVIIFSDKYCNFPNAHTVKVAWPRWFKSAIEKSAKQLAGARSFIEQYPSRVFLDPACKHPLPVPLPSKENLRLHLVAVTRGSVSAGERYWGNGSSGSLIINTMLHAEDHKTNPFMVGWPLKKRLFIHVLDELTLDVLLGELDTAPDLIEYLRKKEDYLCRPGVDFLVCGEEELLATYLLNKNNDALTGFSFPVAPDDKKLLMFEEGRWSRFRASDAYSEWKKRIANSYLWDELIEHQTRHIQNSTAQVFKWSKNTSCDVHAHEEVLRAMAQEGRIGRMKLSEQLKDVLTRSFAEDRFSKIVVLPSRPGRAYVLMVLRRDRSANEADYRELRKASLVGYCRAARLRVSGVHEVVGIATEQLDFHQTTQDFTLMQFTSPLSKEGKREELAVLRRLGIWKDHWTCAC
;
A
#
# COMPACT_ATOMS: atom_id res chain seq x y z
N MET A 1 -32.09 -3.62 8.93
CA MET A 1 -31.17 -2.52 8.56
C MET A 1 -29.76 -3.07 8.62
N GLN A 2 -29.13 -3.31 7.46
CA GLN A 2 -27.72 -3.67 7.41
C GLN A 2 -26.91 -2.43 7.80
N SER A 3 -26.15 -2.51 8.90
CA SER A 3 -25.25 -1.45 9.33
C SER A 3 -24.12 -1.30 8.32
N THR A 4 -23.95 -0.10 7.75
CA THR A 4 -22.77 0.25 6.94
C THR A 4 -21.51 0.01 7.76
N PRO A 5 -20.52 -0.77 7.29
CA PRO A 5 -19.28 -0.99 8.01
C PRO A 5 -18.60 0.34 8.38
N ILE A 6 -17.94 0.44 9.53
CA ILE A 6 -17.27 1.67 10.00
C ILE A 6 -16.35 2.29 8.95
N TRP A 7 -15.70 1.44 8.17
CA TRP A 7 -14.74 1.78 7.10
C TRP A 7 -15.41 2.23 5.79
N GLN A 8 -16.74 2.12 5.73
CA GLN A 8 -17.59 2.68 4.68
C GLN A 8 -18.41 3.88 5.19
N LEU A 9 -18.29 4.23 6.49
CA LEU A 9 -18.76 5.52 7.00
C LEU A 9 -17.84 6.59 6.42
N GLY A 10 -18.44 7.59 5.78
CA GLY A 10 -17.80 8.45 4.77
C GLY A 10 -18.56 8.42 3.44
N LYS A 11 -19.34 7.37 3.18
CA LYS A 11 -20.34 7.37 2.10
C LYS A 11 -21.56 8.18 2.53
N SER A 12 -21.61 9.46 2.17
CA SER A 12 -22.93 10.04 1.91
C SER A 12 -23.43 9.45 0.59
N GLU A 13 -24.53 8.70 0.59
CA GLU A 13 -25.13 8.16 -0.64
C GLU A 13 -25.54 9.26 -1.63
N SER A 14 -25.52 10.53 -1.21
CA SER A 14 -25.98 11.69 -1.98
C SER A 14 -24.88 12.71 -2.36
N GLY A 15 -23.58 12.35 -2.30
CA GLY A 15 -22.51 13.35 -2.51
C GLY A 15 -21.20 12.90 -3.15
N ILE A 16 -20.98 11.60 -3.40
CA ILE A 16 -19.73 11.11 -3.98
C ILE A 16 -19.69 11.41 -5.49
N THR A 17 -18.68 12.15 -5.96
CA THR A 17 -18.48 12.36 -7.40
C THR A 17 -17.97 11.09 -8.09
N ASP A 18 -18.19 10.96 -9.41
CA ASP A 18 -17.64 9.83 -10.18
C ASP A 18 -16.11 9.73 -10.07
N SER A 19 -15.45 10.89 -9.95
CA SER A 19 -14.00 10.99 -9.77
C SER A 19 -13.54 10.44 -8.41
N GLU A 20 -14.22 10.81 -7.32
CA GLU A 20 -13.97 10.28 -5.97
C GLU A 20 -14.24 8.77 -5.89
N ARG A 21 -15.32 8.31 -6.53
CA ARG A 21 -15.63 6.87 -6.62
C ARG A 21 -14.50 6.12 -7.33
N TYR A 22 -14.00 6.67 -8.43
CA TYR A 22 -12.89 6.09 -9.18
C TYR A 22 -11.60 6.01 -8.35
N LEU A 23 -11.22 7.13 -7.71
CA LEU A 23 -10.04 7.18 -6.85
C LEU A 23 -10.15 6.17 -5.69
N GLY A 24 -11.33 6.04 -5.08
CA GLY A 24 -11.57 5.05 -4.04
C GLY A 24 -11.51 3.60 -4.51
N VAL A 25 -11.83 3.31 -5.76
CA VAL A 25 -11.65 1.96 -6.34
C VAL A 25 -10.17 1.66 -6.55
N LEU A 26 -9.42 2.59 -7.16
CA LEU A 26 -7.99 2.42 -7.38
C LEU A 26 -7.22 2.30 -6.07
N ALA A 27 -7.55 3.15 -5.09
CA ALA A 27 -6.93 3.13 -3.78
C ALA A 27 -7.21 1.83 -3.02
N ARG A 28 -8.45 1.33 -3.02
CA ARG A 28 -8.73 0.03 -2.39
C ARG A 28 -7.98 -1.11 -3.06
N LYS A 29 -7.80 -1.06 -4.38
CA LYS A 29 -6.99 -2.05 -5.10
C LYS A 29 -5.52 -1.99 -4.66
N ALA A 30 -4.94 -0.80 -4.53
CA ALA A 30 -3.52 -0.62 -4.21
C ALA A 30 -3.19 -0.76 -2.71
N PHE A 31 -4.04 -0.21 -1.85
CA PHE A 31 -3.76 -0.05 -0.42
C PHE A 31 -4.60 -0.96 0.48
N LEU A 32 -5.54 -1.71 -0.10
CA LEU A 32 -6.51 -2.53 0.62
C LEU A 32 -7.48 -1.68 1.45
N SER A 33 -8.65 -2.25 1.75
CA SER A 33 -9.77 -1.53 2.35
C SER A 33 -9.53 -1.09 3.79
N PHE A 34 -8.62 -1.75 4.51
CA PHE A 34 -8.35 -1.46 5.92
C PHE A 34 -7.65 -0.11 6.14
N TRP A 35 -6.83 0.36 5.20
CA TRP A 35 -5.99 1.55 5.38
C TRP A 35 -6.43 2.75 4.54
N SER A 36 -7.52 2.61 3.78
CA SER A 36 -7.99 3.61 2.81
C SER A 36 -9.28 4.28 3.29
N PHE A 37 -9.23 5.59 3.53
CA PHE A 37 -10.35 6.37 4.06
C PHE A 37 -10.72 7.48 3.09
N GLN A 38 -11.93 7.41 2.52
CA GLN A 38 -12.44 8.43 1.61
C GLN A 38 -13.01 9.61 2.40
N ASN A 39 -12.76 10.83 1.92
CA ASN A 39 -13.33 12.08 2.44
C ASN A 39 -13.29 12.20 3.99
N PRO A 40 -12.18 11.94 4.70
CA PRO A 40 -12.13 12.12 6.14
C PRO A 40 -12.35 13.59 6.53
N PHE A 41 -12.86 13.81 7.73
CA PHE A 41 -13.23 15.11 8.27
C PHE A 41 -12.33 15.52 9.44
N THR A 42 -12.18 16.82 9.62
CA THR A 42 -11.65 17.44 10.84
C THR A 42 -12.80 18.06 11.62
N ASP A 43 -12.63 18.19 12.93
CA ASP A 43 -13.56 18.93 13.79
C ASP A 43 -13.42 20.47 13.64
N GLU A 44 -12.60 20.95 12.70
CA GLU A 44 -12.54 22.38 12.38
C GLU A 44 -13.89 22.84 11.83
N SER A 45 -14.36 23.99 12.33
CA SER A 45 -15.59 24.65 11.85
C SER A 45 -16.83 23.74 11.83
N GLY A 46 -16.89 22.73 12.71
CA GLY A 46 -18.05 21.86 12.85
C GLY A 46 -18.14 20.72 11.82
N GLY A 47 -17.00 20.27 11.29
CA GLY A 47 -16.94 19.14 10.36
C GLY A 47 -16.50 19.58 8.97
N ARG A 48 -15.19 19.75 8.79
CA ARG A 48 -14.60 20.16 7.50
C ARG A 48 -13.89 18.98 6.85
N GLU A 49 -14.14 18.74 5.58
CA GLU A 49 -13.41 17.72 4.82
C GLU A 49 -11.90 18.05 4.76
N LEU A 50 -11.08 17.06 5.08
CA LEU A 50 -9.62 17.16 5.09
C LEU A 50 -9.03 17.01 3.68
N CYS A 51 -9.46 15.98 2.95
CA CYS A 51 -8.93 15.56 1.65
C CYS A 51 -9.84 14.51 1.00
N ASP A 52 -9.70 14.28 -0.30
CA ASP A 52 -10.55 13.32 -1.04
C ASP A 52 -10.27 11.85 -0.66
N LEU A 53 -9.00 11.52 -0.36
CA LEU A 53 -8.61 10.20 0.12
C LEU A 53 -7.38 10.31 1.03
N LEU A 54 -7.45 9.61 2.16
CA LEU A 54 -6.37 9.44 3.11
C LEU A 54 -6.01 7.96 3.21
N VAL A 55 -4.72 7.65 3.06
CA VAL A 55 -4.18 6.31 3.30
C VAL A 55 -3.27 6.37 4.52
N VAL A 56 -3.54 5.53 5.53
CA VAL A 56 -2.73 5.46 6.76
C VAL A 56 -2.06 4.09 6.83
N PHE A 57 -0.79 3.98 6.42
CA PHE A 57 -0.07 2.71 6.36
C PHE A 57 1.16 2.72 7.27
N GLY A 58 0.95 2.37 8.54
CA GLY A 58 1.98 2.46 9.58
C GLY A 58 2.45 3.90 9.77
N ASN A 59 3.71 4.17 9.49
CA ASN A 59 4.30 5.50 9.63
C ASN A 59 4.11 6.38 8.39
N ASP A 60 3.72 5.79 7.26
CA ASP A 60 3.51 6.49 6.00
C ASP A 60 2.02 6.83 5.84
N VAL A 61 1.75 8.11 5.62
CA VAL A 61 0.41 8.64 5.41
C VAL A 61 0.38 9.33 4.05
N ILE A 62 -0.51 8.90 3.17
CA ILE A 62 -0.67 9.47 1.83
C ILE A 62 -1.96 10.29 1.81
N ILE A 63 -1.83 11.56 1.44
CA ILE A 63 -2.97 12.47 1.30
C ILE A 63 -3.17 12.71 -0.19
N PHE A 64 -4.35 12.34 -0.69
CA PHE A 64 -4.76 12.61 -2.05
C PHE A 64 -5.73 13.79 -2.09
N SER A 65 -5.51 14.67 -3.05
CA SER A 65 -6.51 15.66 -3.48
C SER A 65 -6.83 15.40 -4.95
N ASP A 66 -8.09 15.08 -5.25
CA ASP A 66 -8.57 14.82 -6.61
C ASP A 66 -9.32 16.03 -7.12
N LYS A 67 -9.00 16.42 -8.36
CA LYS A 67 -9.58 17.61 -8.95
C LYS A 67 -9.79 17.43 -10.43
N TYR A 68 -11.05 17.28 -10.81
CA TYR A 68 -11.46 17.38 -12.19
C TYR A 68 -11.70 18.84 -12.58
N CYS A 69 -10.99 19.33 -13.60
CA CYS A 69 -11.18 20.65 -14.17
C CYS A 69 -11.20 20.55 -15.69
N ASN A 70 -12.30 20.95 -16.32
CA ASN A 70 -12.36 21.07 -17.78
C ASN A 70 -11.27 22.05 -18.26
N PHE A 71 -10.44 21.61 -19.20
CA PHE A 71 -9.51 22.52 -19.86
C PHE A 71 -10.29 23.60 -20.62
N PRO A 72 -10.10 24.90 -20.32
CA PRO A 72 -10.90 25.94 -20.93
C PRO A 72 -10.77 25.93 -22.45
N ASN A 73 -11.91 26.00 -23.15
CA ASN A 73 -11.94 26.23 -24.59
C ASN A 73 -11.62 27.72 -24.88
N ALA A 74 -10.36 28.11 -24.68
CA ALA A 74 -9.88 29.44 -25.03
C ALA A 74 -9.19 29.39 -26.40
N HIS A 75 -9.23 30.51 -27.14
CA HIS A 75 -8.59 30.63 -28.44
C HIS A 75 -7.07 30.36 -28.41
N THR A 76 -6.41 30.49 -27.25
CA THR A 76 -4.98 30.23 -27.11
C THR A 76 -4.66 29.50 -25.81
N VAL A 77 -3.70 28.56 -25.87
CA VAL A 77 -3.17 27.83 -24.70
C VAL A 77 -2.58 28.79 -23.65
N LYS A 78 -1.98 29.91 -24.08
CA LYS A 78 -1.46 30.95 -23.19
C LYS A 78 -2.51 31.53 -22.23
N VAL A 79 -3.81 31.45 -22.57
CA VAL A 79 -4.90 31.87 -21.69
C VAL A 79 -5.54 30.69 -20.96
N ALA A 80 -5.74 29.56 -21.64
CA ALA A 80 -6.37 28.39 -21.05
C ALA A 80 -5.51 27.76 -19.95
N TRP A 81 -4.21 27.61 -20.19
CA TRP A 81 -3.29 26.93 -19.28
C TRP A 81 -3.18 27.60 -17.90
N PRO A 82 -2.91 28.92 -17.77
CA PRO A 82 -2.86 29.56 -16.45
C PRO A 82 -4.15 29.40 -15.64
N ARG A 83 -5.31 29.42 -16.31
CA ARG A 83 -6.63 29.24 -15.67
C ARG A 83 -6.82 27.81 -15.19
N TRP A 84 -6.44 26.83 -16.00
CA TRP A 84 -6.49 25.42 -15.63
C TRP A 84 -5.49 25.11 -14.51
N PHE A 85 -4.22 25.51 -14.64
CA PHE A 85 -3.18 25.34 -13.62
C PHE A 85 -3.62 25.88 -12.25
N LYS A 86 -4.15 27.12 -12.21
CA LYS A 86 -4.66 27.71 -10.98
C LYS A 86 -5.81 26.91 -10.37
N SER A 87 -6.68 26.34 -11.22
CA SER A 87 -7.90 25.66 -10.77
C SER A 87 -7.65 24.23 -10.33
N ALA A 88 -6.85 23.47 -11.08
CA ALA A 88 -6.54 22.07 -10.86
C ALA A 88 -5.35 21.91 -9.90
N ILE A 89 -4.17 22.38 -10.30
CA ILE A 89 -2.90 22.15 -9.59
C ILE A 89 -2.76 23.05 -8.36
N GLU A 90 -2.81 24.38 -8.51
CA GLU A 90 -2.49 25.30 -7.42
C GLU A 90 -3.48 25.18 -6.25
N LYS A 91 -4.78 25.00 -6.53
CA LYS A 91 -5.80 24.78 -5.48
C LYS A 91 -5.62 23.42 -4.78
N SER A 92 -5.35 22.34 -5.53
CA SER A 92 -5.10 21.02 -4.95
C SER A 92 -3.85 21.05 -4.06
N ALA A 93 -2.77 21.66 -4.54
CA ALA A 93 -1.55 21.84 -3.76
C ALA A 93 -1.77 22.60 -2.44
N LYS A 94 -2.59 23.67 -2.45
CA LYS A 94 -2.95 24.41 -1.22
C LYS A 94 -3.79 23.58 -0.25
N GLN A 95 -4.73 22.77 -0.75
CA GLN A 95 -5.51 21.86 0.08
C GLN A 95 -4.60 20.83 0.76
N LEU A 96 -3.70 20.21 0.00
CA LEU A 96 -2.71 19.25 0.52
C LEU A 96 -1.79 19.87 1.57
N ALA A 97 -1.30 21.09 1.35
CA ALA A 97 -0.49 21.80 2.33
C ALA A 97 -1.27 22.09 3.63
N GLY A 98 -2.55 22.44 3.53
CA GLY A 98 -3.45 22.61 4.67
C GLY A 98 -3.66 21.31 5.44
N ALA A 99 -3.99 20.22 4.72
CA ALA A 99 -4.20 18.90 5.30
C ALA A 99 -2.94 18.37 6.01
N ARG A 100 -1.76 18.53 5.39
CA ARG A 100 -0.47 18.24 6.00
C ARG A 100 -0.30 18.98 7.32
N SER A 101 -0.48 20.31 7.31
CA SER A 101 -0.31 21.13 8.50
C SER A 101 -1.29 20.73 9.61
N PHE A 102 -2.52 20.34 9.26
CA PHE A 102 -3.51 19.89 10.22
C PHE A 102 -3.10 18.56 10.85
N ILE A 103 -2.74 17.55 10.05
CA ILE A 103 -2.32 16.23 10.55
C ILE A 103 -1.09 16.35 11.46
N GLU A 104 -0.10 17.16 11.08
CA GLU A 104 1.12 17.36 11.90
C GLU A 104 0.83 18.01 13.26
N GLN A 105 -0.26 18.79 13.39
CA GLN A 105 -0.61 19.52 14.62
C GLN A 105 -1.66 18.78 15.45
N TYR A 106 -2.60 18.10 14.80
CA TYR A 106 -3.83 17.57 15.40
C TYR A 106 -4.16 16.14 14.91
N PRO A 107 -3.24 15.16 15.05
CA PRO A 107 -3.41 13.82 14.48
C PRO A 107 -4.59 13.04 15.07
N SER A 108 -5.07 13.38 16.27
CA SER A 108 -6.23 12.74 16.91
C SER A 108 -7.57 13.35 16.51
N ARG A 109 -7.59 14.41 15.69
CA ARG A 109 -8.79 15.18 15.32
C ARG A 109 -9.22 14.91 13.88
N VAL A 110 -9.07 13.66 13.42
CA VAL A 110 -9.48 13.18 12.11
C VAL A 110 -10.54 12.09 12.26
N PHE A 111 -11.63 12.23 11.52
CA PHE A 111 -12.87 11.48 11.67
C PHE A 111 -13.39 10.95 10.33
N LEU A 112 -14.24 9.93 10.37
CA LEU A 112 -14.87 9.29 9.22
C LEU A 112 -16.25 9.85 8.88
N ASP A 113 -16.75 10.81 9.67
CA ASP A 113 -18.06 11.42 9.45
C ASP A 113 -18.05 12.92 9.78
N PRO A 114 -18.91 13.72 9.11
CA PRO A 114 -18.93 15.16 9.31
C PRO A 114 -19.36 15.58 10.72
N ALA A 115 -20.11 14.74 11.45
CA ALA A 115 -20.46 15.02 12.84
C ALA A 115 -19.31 14.72 13.82
N CYS A 116 -18.16 14.26 13.32
CA CYS A 116 -16.94 13.97 14.06
C CYS A 116 -17.16 12.97 15.22
N LYS A 117 -17.98 11.94 14.99
CA LYS A 117 -18.33 10.93 16.00
C LYS A 117 -17.49 9.66 15.91
N HIS A 118 -17.01 9.32 14.71
CA HIS A 118 -16.26 8.12 14.42
C HIS A 118 -14.82 8.50 14.09
N PRO A 119 -13.86 8.33 15.01
CA PRO A 119 -12.46 8.60 14.73
C PRO A 119 -11.91 7.59 13.72
N LEU A 120 -10.70 7.85 13.22
CA LEU A 120 -9.98 6.85 12.45
C LEU A 120 -9.78 5.57 13.29
N PRO A 121 -10.17 4.41 12.78
CA PRO A 121 -10.00 3.13 13.47
C PRO A 121 -8.54 2.65 13.50
N VAL A 122 -7.69 3.16 12.58
CA VAL A 122 -6.23 3.12 12.70
C VAL A 122 -5.77 4.54 13.03
N PRO A 123 -5.15 4.78 14.20
CA PRO A 123 -4.70 6.12 14.56
C PRO A 123 -3.57 6.58 13.64
N LEU A 124 -3.50 7.88 13.39
CA LEU A 124 -2.35 8.48 12.71
C LEU A 124 -1.09 8.33 13.59
N PRO A 125 0.09 8.12 12.98
CA PRO A 125 1.34 7.97 13.72
C PRO A 125 1.72 9.26 14.45
N SER A 126 2.57 9.13 15.47
CA SER A 126 3.10 10.30 16.18
C SER A 126 3.93 11.19 15.26
N LYS A 127 4.05 12.47 15.60
CA LYS A 127 4.75 13.45 14.77
C LYS A 127 6.20 13.06 14.47
N GLU A 128 6.87 12.39 15.40
CA GLU A 128 8.26 11.95 15.26
C GLU A 128 8.43 10.83 14.24
N ASN A 129 7.38 10.04 14.02
CA ASN A 129 7.38 8.88 13.14
C ASN A 129 6.63 9.13 11.82
N LEU A 130 5.80 10.17 11.77
CA LEU A 130 4.94 10.51 10.64
C LEU A 130 5.75 10.86 9.39
N ARG A 131 5.46 10.17 8.30
CA ARG A 131 5.94 10.48 6.94
C ARG A 131 4.75 10.78 6.05
N LEU A 132 4.68 11.99 5.51
CA LEU A 132 3.57 12.45 4.69
C LEU A 132 3.94 12.48 3.21
N HIS A 133 3.10 11.85 2.39
CA HIS A 133 3.19 11.84 0.93
C HIS A 133 1.99 12.61 0.36
N LEU A 134 2.24 13.67 -0.41
CA LEU A 134 1.18 14.56 -0.92
C LEU A 134 0.95 14.31 -2.41
N VAL A 135 -0.25 13.86 -2.77
CA VAL A 135 -0.59 13.52 -4.16
C VAL A 135 -1.73 14.39 -4.66
N ALA A 136 -1.47 15.20 -5.69
CA ALA A 136 -2.47 15.98 -6.40
C ALA A 136 -2.84 15.24 -7.68
N VAL A 137 -4.08 14.74 -7.76
CA VAL A 137 -4.65 14.15 -8.96
C VAL A 137 -5.38 15.26 -9.72
N THR A 138 -4.84 15.69 -10.86
CA THR A 138 -5.30 16.86 -11.62
C THR A 138 -5.81 16.43 -12.98
N ARG A 139 -7.12 16.23 -13.09
CA ARG A 139 -7.75 15.65 -14.27
C ARG A 139 -8.22 16.69 -15.28
N GLY A 140 -8.25 16.30 -16.54
CA GLY A 140 -8.86 17.06 -17.64
C GLY A 140 -7.86 17.85 -18.47
N SER A 141 -6.56 17.57 -18.35
CA SER A 141 -5.51 18.18 -19.17
C SER A 141 -5.02 17.32 -20.32
N VAL A 142 -5.15 15.99 -20.26
CA VAL A 142 -4.45 15.06 -21.17
C VAL A 142 -4.73 15.37 -22.64
N SER A 143 -6.00 15.43 -23.06
CA SER A 143 -6.33 15.73 -24.47
C SER A 143 -5.94 17.13 -24.94
N ALA A 144 -5.72 18.08 -24.03
CA ALA A 144 -5.17 19.39 -24.37
C ALA A 144 -3.63 19.32 -24.50
N GLY A 145 -2.98 18.53 -23.65
CA GLY A 145 -1.55 18.23 -23.72
C GLY A 145 -1.18 17.51 -25.02
N GLU A 146 -1.92 16.45 -25.37
CA GLU A 146 -1.73 15.68 -26.62
C GLU A 146 -1.75 16.60 -27.85
N ARG A 147 -2.73 17.52 -27.91
CA ARG A 147 -2.85 18.49 -29.02
C ARG A 147 -1.76 19.55 -29.01
N TYR A 148 -1.30 19.96 -27.82
CA TYR A 148 -0.28 20.99 -27.68
C TYR A 148 1.10 20.47 -28.09
N TRP A 149 1.48 19.27 -27.63
CA TRP A 149 2.76 18.64 -27.96
C TRP A 149 2.77 18.00 -29.34
N GLY A 150 1.64 17.42 -29.77
CA GLY A 150 1.49 16.77 -31.07
C GLY A 150 2.34 15.51 -31.21
N ASN A 151 2.56 15.07 -32.45
CA ASN A 151 3.49 14.00 -32.83
C ASN A 151 3.36 12.67 -32.06
N GLY A 152 2.16 12.34 -31.59
CA GLY A 152 1.89 11.10 -30.85
C GLY A 152 2.24 11.15 -29.36
N SER A 153 2.38 12.35 -28.79
CA SER A 153 2.59 12.54 -27.34
C SER A 153 1.46 11.94 -26.51
N SER A 154 1.80 11.42 -25.31
CA SER A 154 0.82 10.96 -24.32
C SER A 154 -0.02 12.10 -23.74
N GLY A 155 0.43 13.34 -23.89
CA GLY A 155 -0.21 14.52 -23.31
C GLY A 155 -0.07 14.64 -21.80
N SER A 156 0.73 13.78 -21.18
CA SER A 156 1.02 13.82 -19.75
C SER A 156 1.76 15.08 -19.34
N LEU A 157 1.59 15.46 -18.08
CA LEU A 157 2.29 16.62 -17.53
C LEU A 157 3.80 16.34 -17.45
N ILE A 158 4.59 17.23 -18.05
CA ILE A 158 6.05 17.19 -17.99
C ILE A 158 6.49 17.60 -16.59
N ILE A 159 7.29 16.78 -15.92
CA ILE A 159 7.94 17.15 -14.66
C ILE A 159 9.13 18.05 -15.01
N ASN A 160 9.11 19.29 -14.53
CA ASN A 160 10.19 20.25 -14.74
C ASN A 160 10.59 20.90 -13.41
N THR A 161 11.67 20.40 -12.78
CA THR A 161 12.08 20.85 -11.43
C THR A 161 12.61 22.27 -11.38
N MET A 162 12.82 22.90 -12.54
CA MET A 162 13.26 24.30 -12.63
C MET A 162 12.10 25.29 -12.46
N LEU A 163 10.84 24.83 -12.55
CA LEU A 163 9.66 25.71 -12.49
C LEU A 163 9.22 25.94 -11.05
N HIS A 164 9.03 27.20 -10.68
CA HIS A 164 8.54 27.58 -9.35
C HIS A 164 7.36 28.55 -9.43
N ALA A 165 6.32 28.30 -8.63
CA ALA A 165 5.20 29.21 -8.43
C ALA A 165 4.63 29.80 -9.74
N GLU A 166 4.96 31.04 -10.09
CA GLU A 166 4.42 31.76 -11.24
C GLU A 166 4.99 31.30 -12.60
N ASP A 167 6.17 30.66 -12.62
CA ASP A 167 6.81 30.16 -13.85
C ASP A 167 5.90 29.20 -14.62
N HIS A 168 5.06 28.46 -13.89
CA HIS A 168 4.09 27.55 -14.47
C HIS A 168 3.15 28.27 -15.45
N LYS A 169 2.76 29.52 -15.21
CA LYS A 169 1.79 30.22 -16.07
C LYS A 169 2.29 30.42 -17.50
N THR A 170 3.60 30.49 -17.70
CA THR A 170 4.23 30.67 -19.01
C THR A 170 4.80 29.39 -19.60
N ASN A 171 4.72 28.26 -18.89
CA ASN A 171 5.20 26.95 -19.31
C ASN A 171 4.03 25.94 -19.36
N PRO A 172 3.24 25.92 -20.45
CA PRO A 172 2.11 25.02 -20.59
C PRO A 172 2.47 23.55 -20.43
N PHE A 173 1.62 22.80 -19.70
CA PHE A 173 1.74 21.36 -19.48
C PHE A 173 3.04 20.91 -18.80
N MET A 174 3.76 21.83 -18.17
CA MET A 174 4.94 21.53 -17.35
C MET A 174 4.67 21.90 -15.89
N VAL A 175 5.09 21.02 -14.97
CA VAL A 175 4.91 21.20 -13.53
C VAL A 175 6.20 20.90 -12.79
N GLY A 176 6.62 21.85 -11.96
CA GLY A 176 7.69 21.72 -10.99
C GLY A 176 7.15 21.85 -9.58
N TRP A 177 7.49 22.96 -8.92
CA TRP A 177 7.13 23.24 -7.53
C TRP A 177 5.90 24.16 -7.47
N PRO A 178 4.68 23.61 -7.28
CA PRO A 178 3.45 24.40 -7.37
C PRO A 178 3.31 25.43 -6.24
N LEU A 179 4.03 25.25 -5.13
CA LEU A 179 4.00 26.15 -3.97
C LEU A 179 5.36 26.81 -3.73
N LYS A 180 5.34 28.07 -3.26
CA LYS A 180 6.55 28.86 -2.96
C LYS A 180 7.46 28.23 -1.90
N LYS A 181 6.90 27.46 -0.94
CA LYS A 181 7.64 26.87 0.19
C LYS A 181 8.44 25.60 -0.19
N ARG A 182 8.55 25.25 -1.48
CA ARG A 182 9.19 24.01 -1.99
C ARG A 182 8.70 22.73 -1.28
N LEU A 183 7.41 22.71 -0.91
CA LEU A 183 6.75 21.49 -0.45
C LEU A 183 6.64 20.54 -1.65
N PHE A 184 7.19 19.33 -1.52
CA PHE A 184 7.10 18.33 -2.59
C PHE A 184 5.65 17.82 -2.69
N ILE A 185 5.11 17.83 -3.92
CA ILE A 185 3.76 17.36 -4.23
C ILE A 185 3.86 16.55 -5.51
N HIS A 186 3.42 15.29 -5.45
CA HIS A 186 3.31 14.43 -6.61
C HIS A 186 2.08 14.87 -7.40
N VAL A 187 2.29 15.56 -8.52
CA VAL A 187 1.21 15.96 -9.43
C VAL A 187 1.05 14.87 -10.48
N LEU A 188 -0.12 14.25 -10.52
CA LEU A 188 -0.49 13.18 -11.44
C LEU A 188 -1.73 13.62 -12.23
N ASP A 189 -1.72 13.42 -13.54
CA ASP A 189 -2.91 13.54 -14.38
C ASP A 189 -3.71 12.23 -14.41
N GLU A 190 -4.85 12.24 -15.12
CA GLU A 190 -5.73 11.08 -15.22
C GLU A 190 -5.06 9.83 -15.84
N LEU A 191 -4.11 10.01 -16.76
CA LEU A 191 -3.40 8.89 -17.41
C LEU A 191 -2.34 8.32 -16.48
N THR A 192 -1.54 9.20 -15.87
CA THR A 192 -0.39 8.83 -15.06
C THR A 192 -0.78 8.23 -13.72
N LEU A 193 -1.90 8.64 -13.13
CA LEU A 193 -2.47 7.96 -11.97
C LEU A 193 -2.75 6.48 -12.26
N ASP A 194 -3.40 6.20 -13.40
CA ASP A 194 -3.78 4.84 -13.79
C ASP A 194 -2.57 3.97 -14.08
N VAL A 195 -1.57 4.53 -14.77
CA VAL A 195 -0.30 3.86 -15.04
C VAL A 195 0.40 3.52 -13.71
N LEU A 196 0.52 4.49 -12.81
CA LEU A 196 1.23 4.34 -11.56
C LEU A 196 0.55 3.32 -10.63
N LEU A 197 -0.77 3.44 -10.41
CA LEU A 197 -1.56 2.49 -9.60
C LEU A 197 -1.82 1.16 -10.32
N GLY A 198 -1.53 1.05 -11.62
CA GLY A 198 -1.57 -0.22 -12.37
C GLY A 198 -0.31 -1.07 -12.20
N GLU A 199 0.82 -0.46 -11.87
CA GLU A 199 2.10 -1.14 -11.67
C GLU A 199 2.58 -1.19 -10.22
N LEU A 200 2.29 -0.16 -9.44
CA LEU A 200 2.67 -0.04 -8.03
C LEU A 200 1.43 -0.20 -7.14
N ASP A 201 0.70 -1.30 -7.35
CA ASP A 201 -0.58 -1.57 -6.73
C ASP A 201 -0.46 -2.27 -5.36
N THR A 202 0.61 -1.99 -4.62
CA THR A 202 0.69 -2.28 -3.18
C THR A 202 1.14 -1.02 -2.44
N ALA A 203 0.70 -0.87 -1.19
CA ALA A 203 1.17 0.20 -0.30
C ALA A 203 2.71 0.32 -0.28
N PRO A 204 3.51 -0.72 0.00
CA PRO A 204 4.97 -0.61 0.02
C PRO A 204 5.58 -0.27 -1.36
N ASP A 205 5.05 -0.81 -2.47
CA ASP A 205 5.59 -0.51 -3.81
C ASP A 205 5.42 0.98 -4.16
N LEU A 206 4.24 1.54 -3.90
CA LEU A 206 3.97 2.94 -4.16
C LEU A 206 4.70 3.87 -3.18
N ILE A 207 4.64 3.59 -1.87
CA ILE A 207 5.32 4.42 -0.87
C ILE A 207 6.83 4.50 -1.16
N GLU A 208 7.46 3.38 -1.50
CA GLU A 208 8.88 3.34 -1.83
C GLU A 208 9.18 4.14 -3.11
N TYR A 209 8.33 4.05 -4.12
CA TYR A 209 8.47 4.86 -5.33
C TYR A 209 8.34 6.36 -5.03
N LEU A 210 7.31 6.78 -4.28
CA LEU A 210 7.09 8.19 -3.93
C LEU A 210 8.30 8.76 -3.17
N ARG A 211 8.79 8.03 -2.16
CA ARG A 211 9.99 8.40 -1.40
C ARG A 211 11.21 8.54 -2.28
N LYS A 212 11.52 7.51 -3.09
CA LYS A 212 12.67 7.53 -3.98
C LYS A 212 12.53 8.61 -5.05
N LYS A 213 11.32 8.90 -5.51
CA LYS A 213 11.04 9.95 -6.49
C LYS A 213 11.32 11.32 -5.87
N GLU A 214 10.83 11.57 -4.67
CA GLU A 214 11.13 12.80 -3.92
C GLU A 214 12.64 12.96 -3.72
N ASP A 215 13.33 11.95 -3.20
CA ASP A 215 14.79 11.98 -3.00
C ASP A 215 15.55 12.22 -4.31
N TYR A 216 15.13 11.57 -5.40
CA TYR A 216 15.78 11.67 -6.71
C TYR A 216 15.61 13.04 -7.34
N LEU A 217 14.38 13.58 -7.34
CA LEU A 217 14.06 14.88 -7.94
C LEU A 217 14.48 16.07 -7.06
N CYS A 218 14.71 15.85 -5.77
CA CYS A 218 15.26 16.85 -4.86
C CYS A 218 16.79 16.88 -4.82
N ARG A 219 17.48 16.04 -5.61
CA ARG A 219 18.95 15.93 -5.56
C ARG A 219 19.60 17.30 -5.80
N PRO A 220 20.47 17.78 -4.88
CA PRO A 220 21.12 19.08 -5.03
C PRO A 220 21.97 19.16 -6.31
N GLY A 221 21.85 20.28 -7.03
CA GLY A 221 22.67 20.59 -8.21
C GLY A 221 22.27 19.87 -9.50
N VAL A 222 21.17 19.10 -9.49
CA VAL A 222 20.64 18.41 -10.66
C VAL A 222 19.18 18.80 -10.87
N ASP A 223 18.89 19.36 -12.04
CA ASP A 223 17.53 19.60 -12.51
C ASP A 223 17.03 18.44 -13.37
N PHE A 224 15.71 18.31 -13.48
CA PHE A 224 15.02 17.26 -14.21
C PHE A 224 13.98 17.84 -15.17
N LEU A 225 13.97 17.29 -16.37
CA LEU A 225 12.91 17.45 -17.35
C LEU A 225 12.43 16.06 -17.78
N VAL A 226 11.29 15.63 -17.28
CA VAL A 226 10.73 14.29 -17.56
C VAL A 226 9.45 14.46 -18.34
N CYS A 227 9.35 13.89 -19.53
CA CYS A 227 8.19 14.03 -20.43
C CYS A 227 6.93 13.26 -19.98
N GLY A 228 6.82 12.89 -18.70
CA GLY A 228 5.66 12.22 -18.14
C GLY A 228 6.03 11.37 -16.91
N GLU A 229 5.07 11.16 -16.01
CA GLU A 229 5.26 10.27 -14.85
C GLU A 229 5.55 8.83 -15.30
N GLU A 230 4.89 8.39 -16.37
CA GLU A 230 5.03 7.08 -16.96
C GLU A 230 6.46 6.81 -17.44
N GLU A 231 7.15 7.84 -17.93
CA GLU A 231 8.55 7.75 -18.36
C GLU A 231 9.52 7.64 -17.16
N LEU A 232 9.20 8.34 -16.07
CA LEU A 232 9.90 8.22 -14.81
C LEU A 232 9.68 6.84 -14.18
N LEU A 233 8.44 6.33 -14.20
CA LEU A 233 8.08 5.01 -13.72
C LEU A 233 8.79 3.92 -14.53
N ALA A 234 8.82 4.03 -15.85
CA ALA A 234 9.55 3.09 -16.70
C ALA A 234 11.04 3.05 -16.33
N THR A 235 11.63 4.22 -16.08
CA THR A 235 13.02 4.34 -15.63
C THR A 235 13.27 3.63 -14.29
N TYR A 236 12.33 3.77 -13.35
CA TYR A 236 12.38 3.11 -12.05
C TYR A 236 12.28 1.58 -12.18
N LEU A 237 11.27 1.08 -12.89
CA LEU A 237 10.99 -0.36 -13.02
C LEU A 237 12.05 -1.11 -13.84
N LEU A 238 12.68 -0.44 -14.82
CA LEU A 238 13.76 -1.03 -15.61
C LEU A 238 15.08 -1.13 -14.83
N ASN A 239 15.22 -0.40 -13.73
CA ASN A 239 16.44 -0.36 -12.93
C ASN A 239 16.30 -1.21 -11.65
N LYS A 240 16.50 -2.52 -11.83
CA LYS A 240 16.41 -3.51 -10.76
C LYS A 240 17.50 -3.30 -9.71
N ASN A 241 17.11 -3.42 -8.45
CA ASN A 241 17.99 -3.33 -7.30
C ASN A 241 17.55 -4.33 -6.24
N ASN A 242 18.30 -5.42 -6.07
CA ASN A 242 17.95 -6.50 -5.13
C ASN A 242 18.07 -6.08 -3.66
N ASP A 243 18.80 -5.00 -3.36
CA ASP A 243 18.96 -4.45 -2.02
C ASP A 243 17.80 -3.50 -1.67
N ALA A 244 17.02 -3.07 -2.66
CA ALA A 244 15.82 -2.27 -2.44
C ALA A 244 14.67 -3.14 -1.91
N LEU A 245 13.89 -2.58 -0.97
CA LEU A 245 12.73 -3.23 -0.36
C LEU A 245 11.74 -3.82 -1.39
N THR A 246 11.53 -3.09 -2.48
CA THR A 246 10.57 -3.42 -3.56
C THR A 246 11.26 -3.97 -4.82
N GLY A 247 12.59 -4.10 -4.81
CA GLY A 247 13.37 -4.63 -5.93
C GLY A 247 13.76 -3.62 -7.00
N PHE A 248 13.44 -2.33 -6.83
CA PHE A 248 13.67 -1.29 -7.85
C PHE A 248 14.21 0.02 -7.25
N SER A 249 14.95 0.80 -8.04
CA SER A 249 15.41 2.14 -7.68
C SER A 249 15.60 3.03 -8.91
N PHE A 250 15.75 4.34 -8.73
CA PHE A 250 16.20 5.20 -9.84
C PHE A 250 17.69 4.96 -10.17
N PRO A 251 18.11 5.15 -11.43
CA PRO A 251 19.52 5.09 -11.80
C PRO A 251 20.28 6.24 -11.14
N VAL A 252 21.55 6.01 -10.82
CA VAL A 252 22.40 7.07 -10.25
C VAL A 252 22.54 8.20 -11.26
N ALA A 253 22.15 9.42 -10.86
CA ALA A 253 22.37 10.60 -11.68
C ALA A 253 23.88 10.87 -11.81
N PRO A 254 24.43 11.05 -13.03
CA PRO A 254 25.84 11.34 -13.24
C PRO A 254 26.27 12.66 -12.60
N ASP A 255 27.43 12.67 -11.94
CA ASP A 255 27.90 13.83 -11.17
C ASP A 255 28.29 15.03 -12.05
N ASP A 256 28.56 14.82 -13.35
CA ASP A 256 28.90 15.87 -14.31
C ASP A 256 27.67 16.55 -14.94
N LYS A 257 26.45 16.02 -14.70
CA LYS A 257 25.22 16.51 -15.33
C LYS A 257 24.43 17.39 -14.39
N LYS A 258 24.19 18.63 -14.82
CA LYS A 258 23.31 19.58 -14.12
C LYS A 258 21.83 19.46 -14.52
N LEU A 259 21.52 18.78 -15.62
CA LEU A 259 20.17 18.55 -16.12
C LEU A 259 20.05 17.12 -16.63
N LEU A 260 19.02 16.40 -16.18
CA LEU A 260 18.62 15.09 -16.68
C LEU A 260 17.30 15.18 -17.43
N MET A 261 17.28 14.61 -18.62
CA MET A 261 16.12 14.63 -19.51
C MET A 261 15.64 13.21 -19.77
N PHE A 262 14.34 12.98 -19.61
CA PHE A 262 13.69 11.71 -19.91
C PHE A 262 12.65 11.95 -20.99
N GLU A 263 12.96 11.50 -22.20
CA GLU A 263 12.12 11.66 -23.38
C GLU A 263 10.94 10.66 -23.37
N GLU A 264 9.90 10.99 -24.13
CA GLU A 264 8.75 10.10 -24.31
C GLU A 264 9.11 8.78 -25.01
N GLY A 265 8.33 7.75 -24.69
CA GLY A 265 8.35 6.47 -25.37
C GLY A 265 9.19 5.39 -24.70
N ARG A 266 9.76 5.63 -23.52
CA ARG A 266 10.36 4.56 -22.72
C ARG A 266 9.27 3.67 -22.14
N TRP A 267 8.19 4.26 -21.62
CA TRP A 267 7.03 3.54 -21.10
C TRP A 267 6.36 2.68 -22.17
N SER A 268 6.07 3.26 -23.34
CA SER A 268 5.40 2.54 -24.43
C SER A 268 6.24 1.35 -24.93
N ARG A 269 7.55 1.54 -25.11
CA ARG A 269 8.50 0.45 -25.46
C ARG A 269 8.57 -0.62 -24.37
N PHE A 270 8.60 -0.21 -23.09
CA PHE A 270 8.60 -1.16 -21.98
C PHE A 270 7.34 -2.01 -21.97
N ARG A 271 6.15 -1.40 -22.06
CA ARG A 271 4.87 -2.11 -22.12
C ARG A 271 4.76 -3.06 -23.31
N ALA A 272 5.31 -2.69 -24.45
CA ALA A 272 5.30 -3.51 -25.66
C ALA A 272 6.31 -4.69 -25.61
N SER A 273 7.16 -4.77 -24.59
CA SER A 273 8.19 -5.78 -24.49
C SER A 273 7.67 -7.15 -24.00
N ASP A 274 8.34 -8.22 -24.44
CA ASP A 274 8.12 -9.58 -23.91
C ASP A 274 8.40 -9.64 -22.41
N ALA A 275 9.41 -8.89 -21.94
CA ALA A 275 9.78 -8.81 -20.54
C ALA A 275 8.64 -8.30 -19.66
N TYR A 276 7.91 -7.27 -20.12
CA TYR A 276 6.72 -6.77 -19.41
C TYR A 276 5.59 -7.80 -19.40
N SER A 277 5.31 -8.43 -20.55
CA SER A 277 4.26 -9.45 -20.65
C SER A 277 4.53 -10.65 -19.74
N GLU A 278 5.77 -11.13 -19.70
CA GLU A 278 6.22 -12.21 -18.82
C GLU A 278 6.17 -11.80 -17.34
N TRP A 279 6.57 -10.56 -17.03
CA TRP A 279 6.46 -10.00 -15.69
C TRP A 279 5.01 -10.00 -15.19
N LYS A 280 4.05 -9.49 -15.97
CA LYS A 280 2.63 -9.47 -15.57
C LYS A 280 2.07 -10.88 -15.35
N LYS A 281 2.48 -11.87 -16.17
CA LYS A 281 2.10 -13.28 -15.97
C LYS A 281 2.62 -13.84 -14.64
N ARG A 282 3.89 -13.58 -14.32
CA ARG A 282 4.53 -14.07 -13.09
C ARG A 282 3.87 -13.49 -11.84
N ILE A 283 3.66 -12.18 -11.81
CA ILE A 283 3.09 -11.53 -10.63
C ILE A 283 1.59 -11.79 -10.46
N ALA A 284 0.88 -12.34 -11.45
CA ALA A 284 -0.57 -12.56 -11.36
C ALA A 284 -0.98 -13.40 -10.15
N ASN A 285 -0.15 -14.37 -9.72
CA ASN A 285 -0.46 -15.19 -8.55
C ASN A 285 -0.39 -14.42 -7.23
N SER A 286 0.23 -13.25 -7.19
CA SER A 286 0.36 -12.46 -5.97
C SER A 286 -0.98 -11.94 -5.43
N TYR A 287 -1.99 -11.78 -6.30
CA TYR A 287 -3.31 -11.28 -5.91
C TYR A 287 -4.05 -12.24 -4.97
N LEU A 288 -3.67 -13.52 -4.91
CA LEU A 288 -4.14 -14.46 -3.90
C LEU A 288 -3.84 -13.95 -2.48
N TRP A 289 -2.71 -13.28 -2.28
CA TRP A 289 -2.35 -12.67 -1.00
C TRP A 289 -3.25 -11.47 -0.66
N ASP A 290 -3.62 -10.68 -1.66
CA ASP A 290 -4.53 -9.54 -1.51
C ASP A 290 -5.93 -10.04 -1.12
N GLU A 291 -6.41 -11.09 -1.80
CA GLU A 291 -7.68 -11.74 -1.51
C GLU A 291 -7.70 -12.32 -0.08
N LEU A 292 -6.59 -12.89 0.37
CA LEU A 292 -6.43 -13.39 1.74
C LEU A 292 -6.56 -12.27 2.77
N ILE A 293 -5.90 -11.13 2.55
CA ILE A 293 -5.97 -9.97 3.44
C ILE A 293 -7.39 -9.40 3.44
N GLU A 294 -7.99 -9.15 2.26
CA GLU A 294 -9.34 -8.59 2.13
C GLU A 294 -10.43 -9.52 2.67
N HIS A 295 -10.24 -10.83 2.57
CA HIS A 295 -11.12 -11.81 3.21
C HIS A 295 -11.12 -11.64 4.73
N GLN A 296 -9.94 -11.56 5.35
CA GLN A 296 -9.83 -11.36 6.79
C GLN A 296 -10.32 -9.97 7.22
N THR A 297 -10.04 -8.93 6.42
CA THR A 297 -10.56 -7.58 6.65
C THR A 297 -12.10 -7.59 6.70
N ARG A 298 -12.78 -8.25 5.76
CA ARG A 298 -14.25 -8.37 5.76
C ARG A 298 -14.78 -9.12 6.98
N HIS A 299 -14.08 -10.16 7.45
CA HIS A 299 -14.45 -10.88 8.67
C HIS A 299 -14.37 -9.97 9.91
N ILE A 300 -13.27 -9.23 10.06
CA ILE A 300 -13.11 -8.25 11.14
C ILE A 300 -14.20 -7.19 11.06
N GLN A 301 -14.50 -6.67 9.87
CA GLN A 301 -15.55 -5.67 9.68
C GLN A 301 -16.93 -6.18 10.13
N ASN A 302 -17.28 -7.42 9.76
CA ASN A 302 -18.56 -8.02 10.09
C ASN A 302 -18.66 -8.38 11.59
N SER A 303 -17.60 -8.91 12.20
CA SER A 303 -17.58 -9.22 13.63
C SER A 303 -17.63 -7.95 14.46
N THR A 304 -16.86 -6.93 14.10
CA THR A 304 -16.85 -5.64 14.80
C THR A 304 -18.22 -4.95 14.71
N ALA A 305 -18.88 -4.98 13.54
CA ALA A 305 -20.24 -4.46 13.38
C ALA A 305 -21.28 -5.17 14.26
N GLN A 306 -21.08 -6.46 14.57
CA GLN A 306 -21.93 -7.20 15.51
C GLN A 306 -21.60 -6.86 16.98
N VAL A 307 -20.31 -6.64 17.30
CA VAL A 307 -19.81 -6.33 18.65
C VAL A 307 -20.06 -4.88 19.07
N PHE A 308 -20.28 -3.94 18.14
CA PHE A 308 -20.72 -2.56 18.48
C PHE A 308 -22.10 -2.49 19.18
N LYS A 309 -22.78 -3.62 19.40
CA LYS A 309 -23.91 -3.73 20.33
C LYS A 309 -23.49 -3.89 21.80
N TRP A 310 -22.27 -4.36 22.09
CA TRP A 310 -21.81 -4.74 23.44
C TRP A 310 -20.27 -4.54 23.63
N SER A 311 -19.88 -3.50 24.37
CA SER A 311 -18.60 -3.35 25.14
C SER A 311 -17.38 -2.58 24.56
N LYS A 312 -16.50 -2.16 25.49
CA LYS A 312 -15.26 -1.38 25.33
C LYS A 312 -14.02 -2.20 24.88
N ASN A 313 -14.10 -3.55 24.82
CA ASN A 313 -12.96 -4.41 24.49
C ASN A 313 -12.65 -4.51 22.98
N THR A 314 -13.50 -3.91 22.14
CA THR A 314 -13.46 -4.00 20.67
C THR A 314 -12.24 -3.32 20.04
N SER A 315 -11.70 -2.26 20.65
CA SER A 315 -10.56 -1.51 20.07
C SER A 315 -9.24 -2.29 20.12
N CYS A 316 -9.03 -3.09 21.17
CA CYS A 316 -7.83 -3.91 21.34
C CYS A 316 -7.77 -5.06 20.33
N ASP A 317 -8.93 -5.66 20.04
CA ASP A 317 -9.06 -6.79 19.10
C ASP A 317 -8.87 -6.33 17.64
N VAL A 318 -9.46 -5.18 17.27
CA VAL A 318 -9.25 -4.56 15.95
C VAL A 318 -7.78 -4.20 15.73
N HIS A 319 -7.10 -3.65 16.75
CA HIS A 319 -5.67 -3.33 16.66
C HIS A 319 -4.81 -4.58 16.45
N ALA A 320 -5.01 -5.63 17.26
CA ALA A 320 -4.23 -6.87 17.13
C ALA A 320 -4.44 -7.53 15.75
N HIS A 321 -5.67 -7.51 15.24
CA HIS A 321 -5.96 -7.97 13.89
C HIS A 321 -5.30 -7.11 12.81
N GLU A 322 -5.35 -5.79 12.97
CA GLU A 322 -4.73 -4.85 12.06
C GLU A 322 -3.21 -5.06 11.98
N GLU A 323 -2.52 -5.29 13.10
CA GLU A 323 -1.07 -5.48 13.12
C GLU A 323 -0.64 -6.68 12.28
N VAL A 324 -1.35 -7.80 12.40
CA VAL A 324 -1.08 -9.01 11.60
C VAL A 324 -1.31 -8.73 10.11
N LEU A 325 -2.42 -8.08 9.77
CA LEU A 325 -2.74 -7.75 8.38
C LEU A 325 -1.77 -6.72 7.80
N ARG A 326 -1.32 -5.75 8.60
CA ARG A 326 -0.32 -4.75 8.20
C ARG A 326 1.01 -5.44 7.93
N ALA A 327 1.42 -6.38 8.78
CA ALA A 327 2.61 -7.19 8.53
C ALA A 327 2.49 -7.95 7.19
N MET A 328 1.33 -8.54 6.89
CA MET A 328 1.11 -9.18 5.58
C MET A 328 1.12 -8.18 4.41
N ALA A 329 0.48 -7.03 4.57
CA ALA A 329 0.34 -6.00 3.54
C ALA A 329 1.65 -5.25 3.25
N GLN A 330 2.60 -5.31 4.17
CA GLN A 330 3.93 -4.71 4.07
C GLN A 330 4.84 -5.40 3.04
N GLU A 331 4.41 -6.52 2.46
CA GLU A 331 5.06 -7.12 1.30
C GLU A 331 4.60 -6.45 0.01
N GLY A 332 5.57 -6.05 -0.81
CA GLY A 332 5.33 -5.62 -2.18
C GLY A 332 4.96 -6.78 -3.10
N ARG A 333 4.68 -6.47 -4.36
CA ARG A 333 4.12 -7.41 -5.34
C ARG A 333 5.01 -8.64 -5.57
N ILE A 334 6.35 -8.48 -5.54
CA ILE A 334 7.33 -9.58 -5.59
C ILE A 334 7.21 -10.50 -4.37
N GLY A 335 7.10 -9.93 -3.16
CA GLY A 335 6.98 -10.70 -1.93
C GLY A 335 5.66 -11.47 -1.88
N ARG A 336 4.55 -10.80 -2.23
CA ARG A 336 3.21 -11.40 -2.33
C ARG A 336 3.16 -12.54 -3.35
N MET A 337 3.84 -12.42 -4.48
CA MET A 337 3.97 -13.49 -5.48
C MET A 337 4.62 -14.74 -4.86
N LYS A 338 5.79 -14.60 -4.24
CA LYS A 338 6.51 -15.70 -3.60
C LYS A 338 5.69 -16.34 -2.48
N LEU A 339 5.05 -15.54 -1.63
CA LEU A 339 4.22 -16.05 -0.54
C LEU A 339 2.99 -16.80 -1.06
N SER A 340 2.36 -16.30 -2.12
CA SER A 340 1.21 -16.95 -2.75
C SER A 340 1.58 -18.28 -3.40
N GLU A 341 2.77 -18.39 -4.01
CA GLU A 341 3.29 -19.66 -4.52
C GLU A 341 3.45 -20.69 -3.40
N GLN A 342 4.06 -20.29 -2.28
CA GLN A 342 4.25 -21.18 -1.12
C GLN A 342 2.91 -21.55 -0.46
N LEU A 343 1.96 -20.60 -0.38
CA LEU A 343 0.63 -20.85 0.15
C LEU A 343 -0.12 -21.87 -0.72
N LYS A 344 -0.09 -21.71 -2.05
CA LYS A 344 -0.71 -22.65 -2.98
C LYS A 344 -0.12 -24.04 -2.87
N ASP A 345 1.20 -24.14 -2.75
CA ASP A 345 1.87 -25.43 -2.53
C ASP A 345 1.44 -26.07 -1.20
N VAL A 346 1.44 -25.32 -0.10
CA VAL A 346 0.99 -25.81 1.22
C VAL A 346 -0.47 -26.31 1.17
N LEU A 347 -1.34 -25.63 0.43
CA LEU A 347 -2.76 -25.97 0.29
C LEU A 347 -3.02 -27.21 -0.57
N THR A 348 -2.19 -27.48 -1.57
CA THR A 348 -2.43 -28.52 -2.59
C THR A 348 -1.56 -29.76 -2.43
N ARG A 349 -0.50 -29.68 -1.61
CA ARG A 349 0.43 -30.77 -1.38
C ARG A 349 -0.23 -31.92 -0.61
N SER A 350 0.08 -33.14 -1.04
CA SER A 350 -0.22 -34.34 -0.26
C SER A 350 0.83 -34.55 0.83
N PHE A 351 0.40 -34.85 2.04
CA PHE A 351 1.26 -35.16 3.20
C PHE A 351 0.65 -36.32 4.00
N ALA A 352 1.45 -37.07 4.76
CA ALA A 352 0.93 -38.25 5.47
C ALA A 352 0.34 -37.88 6.83
N GLU A 353 0.96 -36.92 7.52
CA GLU A 353 0.59 -36.50 8.86
C GLU A 353 -0.70 -35.65 8.92
N ASP A 354 -1.14 -35.30 10.14
CA ASP A 354 -2.33 -34.46 10.32
C ASP A 354 -2.09 -33.00 9.94
N ARG A 355 -0.82 -32.58 9.87
CA ARG A 355 -0.44 -31.19 9.65
C ARG A 355 0.76 -31.07 8.71
N PHE A 356 0.77 -30.01 7.92
CA PHE A 356 1.90 -29.61 7.10
C PHE A 356 2.18 -28.12 7.31
N SER A 357 3.46 -27.75 7.35
CA SER A 357 3.85 -26.35 7.55
C SER A 357 5.09 -25.99 6.73
N LYS A 358 5.14 -24.78 6.21
CA LYS A 358 6.35 -24.16 5.64
C LYS A 358 6.72 -22.90 6.40
N ILE A 359 8.03 -22.70 6.59
CA ILE A 359 8.61 -21.45 7.06
C ILE A 359 9.19 -20.74 5.84
N VAL A 360 8.75 -19.52 5.57
CA VAL A 360 9.20 -18.70 4.43
C VAL A 360 9.81 -17.42 4.96
N VAL A 361 10.98 -17.05 4.48
CA VAL A 361 11.65 -15.78 4.81
C VAL A 361 11.96 -15.08 3.51
N LEU A 362 11.51 -13.84 3.37
CA LEU A 362 11.73 -13.07 2.16
C LEU A 362 12.99 -12.21 2.28
N PRO A 363 13.81 -12.10 1.22
CA PRO A 363 14.97 -11.22 1.23
C PRO A 363 14.63 -9.75 1.48
N SER A 364 13.44 -9.30 1.09
CA SER A 364 12.93 -7.94 1.34
C SER A 364 12.77 -7.63 2.83
N ARG A 365 12.56 -8.66 3.66
CA ARG A 365 12.32 -8.54 5.11
C ARG A 365 12.94 -9.72 5.86
N PRO A 366 14.29 -9.81 5.96
CA PRO A 366 14.97 -10.99 6.50
C PRO A 366 14.71 -11.22 8.00
N GLY A 367 14.25 -10.19 8.73
CA GLY A 367 13.85 -10.28 10.13
C GLY A 367 12.47 -10.87 10.37
N ARG A 368 11.68 -11.08 9.31
CA ARG A 368 10.33 -11.64 9.35
C ARG A 368 10.29 -13.03 8.75
N ALA A 369 9.69 -13.97 9.46
CA ALA A 369 9.29 -15.25 8.89
C ALA A 369 7.77 -15.33 8.73
N TYR A 370 7.33 -16.08 7.73
CA TYR A 370 5.96 -16.50 7.53
C TYR A 370 5.86 -18.00 7.82
N VAL A 371 4.93 -18.38 8.68
CA VAL A 371 4.56 -19.78 8.92
C VAL A 371 3.24 -20.03 8.21
N LEU A 372 3.27 -20.83 7.15
CA LEU A 372 2.08 -21.25 6.41
C LEU A 372 1.76 -22.68 6.83
N MET A 373 0.61 -22.91 7.45
CA MET A 373 0.22 -24.21 8.00
C MET A 373 -1.14 -24.68 7.47
N VAL A 374 -1.24 -25.97 7.16
CA VAL A 374 -2.50 -26.68 6.98
C VAL A 374 -2.66 -27.70 8.08
N LEU A 375 -3.82 -27.71 8.73
CA LEU A 375 -4.24 -28.77 9.65
C LEU A 375 -5.41 -29.51 9.01
N ARG A 376 -5.30 -30.83 8.87
CA ARG A 376 -6.39 -31.68 8.38
C ARG A 376 -7.59 -31.58 9.32
N ARG A 377 -8.76 -31.37 8.71
CA ARG A 377 -10.02 -31.35 9.43
C ARG A 377 -10.66 -32.72 9.38
N ASP A 378 -10.82 -33.33 10.54
CA ASP A 378 -11.75 -34.45 10.69
C ASP A 378 -13.19 -33.92 10.64
N ARG A 379 -14.04 -34.55 9.83
CA ARG A 379 -15.44 -34.13 9.64
C ARG A 379 -16.29 -34.36 10.90
N SER A 380 -15.90 -35.30 11.75
CA SER A 380 -16.56 -35.53 13.04
C SER A 380 -16.14 -34.56 14.14
N ALA A 381 -15.05 -33.81 13.96
CA ALA A 381 -14.54 -32.94 15.01
C ALA A 381 -15.44 -31.71 15.24
N ASN A 382 -15.59 -31.34 16.51
CA ASN A 382 -16.20 -30.06 16.88
C ASN A 382 -15.38 -28.90 16.30
N GLU A 383 -16.04 -27.90 15.73
CA GLU A 383 -15.37 -26.75 15.13
C GLU A 383 -14.53 -25.95 16.13
N ALA A 384 -15.00 -25.78 17.36
CA ALA A 384 -14.27 -25.07 18.41
C ALA A 384 -12.97 -25.79 18.75
N ASP A 385 -13.03 -27.09 19.06
CA ASP A 385 -11.86 -27.92 19.40
C ASP A 385 -10.85 -27.96 18.24
N TYR A 386 -11.34 -28.10 17.00
CA TYR A 386 -10.50 -28.06 15.81
C TYR A 386 -9.77 -26.72 15.67
N ARG A 387 -10.48 -25.59 15.84
CA ARG A 387 -9.87 -24.26 15.75
C ARG A 387 -8.91 -23.99 16.90
N GLU A 388 -9.20 -24.45 18.11
CA GLU A 388 -8.27 -24.37 19.24
C GLU A 388 -6.97 -25.15 18.97
N LEU A 389 -7.08 -26.39 18.48
CA LEU A 389 -5.92 -27.20 18.09
C LEU A 389 -5.11 -26.54 16.98
N ARG A 390 -5.78 -25.96 15.96
CA ARG A 390 -5.12 -25.26 14.86
C ARG A 390 -4.38 -24.02 15.34
N LYS A 391 -4.99 -23.19 16.17
CA LYS A 391 -4.37 -22.00 16.76
C LYS A 391 -3.17 -22.38 17.63
N ALA A 392 -3.32 -23.35 18.53
CA ALA A 392 -2.23 -23.81 19.40
C ALA A 392 -1.05 -24.36 18.58
N SER A 393 -1.35 -25.13 17.52
CA SER A 393 -0.34 -25.65 16.60
C SER A 393 0.37 -24.53 15.85
N LEU A 394 -0.37 -23.55 15.32
CA LEU A 394 0.19 -22.40 14.62
C LEU A 394 1.15 -21.61 15.51
N VAL A 395 0.75 -21.30 16.74
CA VAL A 395 1.60 -20.62 17.73
C VAL A 395 2.88 -21.41 17.99
N GLY A 396 2.78 -22.73 18.14
CA GLY A 396 3.96 -23.57 18.33
C GLY A 396 4.90 -23.56 17.12
N TYR A 397 4.38 -23.58 15.88
CA TYR A 397 5.22 -23.44 14.69
C TYR A 397 5.85 -22.05 14.55
N CYS A 398 5.15 -20.98 14.95
CA CYS A 398 5.71 -19.63 14.99
C CYS A 398 6.88 -19.54 15.99
N ARG A 399 6.73 -20.13 17.16
CA ARG A 399 7.81 -20.28 18.15
C ARG A 399 8.99 -21.11 17.61
N ALA A 400 8.69 -22.20 16.90
CA ALA A 400 9.71 -23.02 16.26
C ALA A 400 10.47 -22.27 15.14
N ALA A 401 9.78 -21.43 14.35
CA ALA A 401 10.39 -20.67 13.27
C ALA A 401 11.51 -19.75 13.76
N ARG A 402 11.27 -19.05 14.87
CA ARG A 402 12.27 -18.21 15.55
C ARG A 402 13.54 -18.97 15.94
N LEU A 403 13.41 -20.25 16.31
CA LEU A 403 14.54 -21.08 16.71
C LEU A 403 15.30 -21.69 15.52
N ARG A 404 14.61 -21.87 14.39
CA ARG A 404 15.17 -22.48 13.17
C ARG A 404 15.86 -21.50 12.25
N VAL A 405 15.36 -20.26 12.21
CA VAL A 405 15.87 -19.23 11.33
C VAL A 405 16.56 -18.16 12.16
N SER A 406 17.85 -17.95 11.89
CA SER A 406 18.62 -16.89 12.53
C SER A 406 18.11 -15.51 12.11
N GLY A 407 18.15 -14.54 13.01
CA GLY A 407 17.77 -13.13 12.74
C GLY A 407 16.27 -12.83 12.77
N VAL A 408 15.42 -13.85 12.88
CA VAL A 408 13.97 -13.67 12.95
C VAL A 408 13.56 -13.12 14.32
N HIS A 409 12.93 -11.95 14.31
CA HIS A 409 12.35 -11.29 15.48
C HIS A 409 10.85 -11.04 15.32
N GLU A 410 10.30 -11.32 14.14
CA GLU A 410 8.87 -11.22 13.86
C GLU A 410 8.40 -12.44 13.07
N VAL A 411 7.26 -13.02 13.46
CA VAL A 411 6.68 -14.17 12.77
C VAL A 411 5.20 -13.95 12.51
N VAL A 412 4.81 -14.02 11.24
CA VAL A 412 3.42 -14.03 10.80
C VAL A 412 2.99 -15.47 10.57
N GLY A 413 2.06 -15.97 11.38
CA GLY A 413 1.47 -17.29 11.21
C GLY A 413 0.13 -17.21 10.49
N ILE A 414 -0.06 -18.06 9.49
CA ILE A 414 -1.32 -18.26 8.77
C ILE A 414 -1.61 -19.75 8.77
N ALA A 415 -2.75 -20.14 9.35
CA ALA A 415 -3.22 -21.51 9.35
C ALA A 415 -4.58 -21.65 8.66
N THR A 416 -4.75 -22.74 7.92
CA THR A 416 -6.00 -23.05 7.24
C THR A 416 -6.27 -24.55 7.17
N GLU A 417 -7.41 -24.92 6.59
CA GLU A 417 -7.84 -26.31 6.33
C GLU A 417 -7.49 -26.66 4.87
N GLN A 418 -7.41 -27.95 4.54
CA GLN A 418 -7.16 -28.38 3.15
C GLN A 418 -8.36 -28.03 2.25
N LEU A 419 -8.12 -27.72 0.97
CA LEU A 419 -9.01 -27.07 -0.02
C LEU A 419 -10.35 -27.77 -0.39
N ASP A 420 -10.86 -28.71 0.41
CA ASP A 420 -12.06 -29.50 0.09
C ASP A 420 -13.37 -28.92 0.66
N PHE A 421 -13.37 -27.70 1.21
CA PHE A 421 -14.52 -27.16 1.95
C PHE A 421 -15.05 -25.85 1.37
N HIS A 422 -16.37 -25.78 1.18
CA HIS A 422 -17.11 -24.60 0.68
C HIS A 422 -17.04 -23.37 1.63
N GLN A 423 -16.44 -23.52 2.83
CA GLN A 423 -16.21 -22.45 3.81
C GLN A 423 -14.89 -22.71 4.55
N THR A 424 -13.75 -22.42 3.93
CA THR A 424 -12.44 -22.54 4.60
C THR A 424 -12.28 -21.47 5.67
N THR A 425 -12.04 -21.87 6.92
CA THR A 425 -11.66 -20.93 7.98
C THR A 425 -10.15 -20.70 8.00
N GLN A 426 -9.73 -19.54 8.50
CA GLN A 426 -8.32 -19.16 8.61
C GLN A 426 -8.05 -18.61 10.01
N ASP A 427 -6.88 -18.92 10.54
CA ASP A 427 -6.37 -18.31 11.77
C ASP A 427 -5.06 -17.58 11.47
N PHE A 428 -4.93 -16.39 12.03
CA PHE A 428 -3.81 -15.49 11.84
C PHE A 428 -3.17 -15.19 13.20
N THR A 429 -1.85 -15.09 13.24
CA THR A 429 -1.13 -14.65 14.43
C THR A 429 0.11 -13.85 14.05
N LEU A 430 0.46 -12.88 14.88
CA LEU A 430 1.70 -12.13 14.79
C LEU A 430 2.43 -12.32 16.10
N MET A 431 3.68 -12.78 16.03
CA MET A 431 4.56 -12.90 17.20
C MET A 431 5.75 -11.98 17.01
N GLN A 432 5.94 -11.06 17.96
CA GLN A 432 7.11 -10.20 18.02
C GLN A 432 8.01 -10.62 19.19
N PHE A 433 9.31 -10.70 18.93
CA PHE A 433 10.31 -11.17 19.86
C PHE A 433 11.32 -10.06 20.16
N THR A 434 11.22 -9.48 21.35
CA THR A 434 11.96 -8.27 21.73
C THR A 434 13.41 -8.50 22.11
N SER A 435 13.77 -9.72 22.53
CA SER A 435 15.12 -10.06 23.00
C SER A 435 15.52 -11.47 22.55
N PRO A 436 16.79 -11.76 22.22
CA PRO A 436 17.25 -13.12 21.94
C PRO A 436 16.94 -14.10 23.08
N LEU A 437 16.71 -15.37 22.76
CA LEU A 437 16.56 -16.40 23.79
C LEU A 437 17.92 -16.68 24.45
N SER A 438 17.93 -16.78 25.78
CA SER A 438 19.09 -17.31 26.51
C SER A 438 19.33 -18.77 26.12
N LYS A 439 20.53 -19.29 26.39
CA LYS A 439 20.85 -20.70 26.11
C LYS A 439 19.88 -21.66 26.83
N GLU A 440 19.52 -21.32 28.07
CA GLU A 440 18.56 -22.08 28.88
C GLU A 440 17.13 -21.95 28.33
N GLY A 441 16.68 -20.73 28.03
CA GLY A 441 15.35 -20.50 27.44
C GLY A 441 15.19 -21.21 26.10
N LYS A 442 16.25 -21.26 25.28
CA LYS A 442 16.25 -22.05 24.03
C LYS A 442 16.07 -23.55 24.31
N ARG A 443 16.70 -24.09 25.35
CA ARG A 443 16.60 -25.52 25.71
C ARG A 443 15.20 -25.87 26.21
N GLU A 444 14.62 -25.03 27.07
CA GLU A 444 13.25 -25.19 27.57
C GLU A 444 12.22 -25.13 26.44
N GLU A 445 12.37 -24.14 25.57
CA GLU A 445 11.51 -23.94 24.40
C GLU A 445 11.54 -25.16 23.47
N LEU A 446 12.73 -25.70 23.20
CA LEU A 446 12.88 -26.94 22.41
C LEU A 446 12.21 -28.14 23.09
N ALA A 447 12.30 -28.26 24.42
CA ALA A 447 11.63 -29.35 25.15
C ALA A 447 10.11 -29.24 25.06
N VAL A 448 9.54 -28.03 25.11
CA VAL A 448 8.10 -27.79 24.89
C VAL A 448 7.71 -28.18 23.47
N LEU A 449 8.44 -27.69 22.45
CA LEU A 449 8.10 -27.95 21.05
C LEU A 449 8.23 -29.43 20.65
N ARG A 450 9.17 -30.17 21.26
CA ARG A 450 9.28 -31.63 21.09
C ARG A 450 8.07 -32.36 21.69
N ARG A 451 7.64 -31.99 22.90
CA ARG A 451 6.45 -32.57 23.54
C ARG A 451 5.17 -32.33 22.72
N LEU A 452 5.08 -31.19 22.05
CA LEU A 452 3.95 -30.86 21.16
C LEU A 452 4.03 -31.53 19.77
N GLY A 453 5.10 -32.30 19.48
CA GLY A 453 5.31 -32.92 18.17
C GLY A 453 5.65 -31.94 17.04
N ILE A 454 5.97 -30.69 17.38
CA ILE A 454 6.26 -29.61 16.42
C ILE A 454 7.73 -29.62 16.02
N TRP A 455 8.62 -29.92 16.98
CA TRP A 455 10.05 -30.01 16.73
C TRP A 455 10.49 -31.46 16.47
N LYS A 456 10.94 -31.74 15.24
CA LYS A 456 11.67 -32.98 14.87
C LYS A 456 13.15 -32.65 14.64
N ASP A 457 14.07 -33.54 14.98
CA ASP A 457 15.52 -33.28 14.87
C ASP A 457 16.07 -33.42 13.42
N HIS A 458 15.31 -34.04 12.51
CA HIS A 458 15.65 -34.18 11.08
C HIS A 458 14.52 -33.62 10.21
N TRP A 459 14.86 -32.78 9.23
CA TRP A 459 13.92 -32.17 8.27
C TRP A 459 14.48 -32.15 6.86
N THR A 460 13.62 -32.38 5.88
CA THR A 460 13.86 -32.05 4.48
C THR A 460 13.61 -30.56 4.27
N CYS A 461 14.67 -29.80 4.02
CA CYS A 461 14.55 -28.44 3.53
C CYS A 461 14.19 -28.52 2.04
N ALA A 462 12.98 -28.12 1.67
CA ALA A 462 12.67 -27.84 0.27
C ALA A 462 13.14 -26.42 0.00
N CYS A 463 14.26 -26.28 -0.70
CA CYS A 463 14.81 -25.00 -1.16
C CYS A 463 13.83 -24.26 -2.07
#